data_AF-A0A349TY55-F1
#
_entry.id   AF-A0A349TY55-F1
#
_cell.length_a   1.000
_cell.length_b   1.000
_cell.length_c   1.000
_cell.angle_alpha   90.00
_cell.angle_beta   90.00
_cell.angle_gamma   90.00
#
_symmetry.space_group_name_H-M   'P 1'
#
loop_
_entity.id
_entity.type
_entity.pdbx_description
1 polymer ?
#
loop_
_entity_poly.entity_id
_entity_poly.type
_entity_poly.pdbx_seq_one_letter_code
_entity_poly.pdbx_strand_id
1 'polypeptide(L)'
;MRTLDIFCGGGGSSYGARNGGADIVCGIDLCETAIATYRDNFPQAKTYAKRLEDISLRKLHDEIGDIDLLMASPECTNHTCAKGAAPRSETSRATAMQALRYAGEFMPSWIVLENVVHMRPWSRYTELKEELASLGYNLKEFVFDASDFGVAQKRRRLFIVGNRGGEVPDITPPDWKRKKTVKGILDRPGIWKTSPLYSQNRAKPTLERAERGFAELGSNARFLVVYYGTDGCGGWQRIDRPLRTITTVDRFALIEPSVNGPEMRMLQVPELKRAMGFGDDYMMKNGTRRDQIRILGNGVCPPVMEHIVSSLSE
;
A
#
# COMPACT_ATOMS: atom_id res chain seq x y z
N MET A 1 -0.45 -11.17 -19.36
CA MET A 1 -0.71 -12.17 -18.31
C MET A 1 -2.08 -11.93 -17.68
N ARG A 2 -3.01 -12.87 -17.78
CA ARG A 2 -4.31 -12.84 -17.11
C ARG A 2 -4.12 -12.98 -15.60
N THR A 3 -4.71 -12.08 -14.83
CA THR A 3 -4.33 -11.87 -13.43
C THR A 3 -5.55 -11.84 -12.50
N LEU A 4 -5.48 -12.66 -11.45
CA LEU A 4 -6.40 -12.64 -10.31
C LEU A 4 -5.72 -11.96 -9.12
N ASP A 5 -6.37 -10.95 -8.54
CA ASP A 5 -5.89 -10.23 -7.34
C ASP A 5 -6.80 -10.55 -6.14
N ILE A 6 -6.30 -11.32 -5.18
CA ILE A 6 -6.99 -11.61 -3.92
C ILE A 6 -6.47 -10.70 -2.80
N PHE A 7 -7.37 -10.28 -1.92
CA PHE A 7 -7.13 -9.17 -0.98
C PHE A 7 -6.82 -7.85 -1.71
N CYS A 8 -7.55 -7.60 -2.81
CA CYS A 8 -7.17 -6.57 -3.76
C CYS A 8 -7.33 -5.12 -3.22
N GLY A 9 -8.10 -4.92 -2.16
CA GLY A 9 -8.43 -3.60 -1.62
C GLY A 9 -8.94 -2.65 -2.71
N GLY A 10 -8.38 -1.45 -2.77
CA GLY A 10 -8.69 -0.48 -3.82
C GLY A 10 -7.98 -0.74 -5.16
N GLY A 11 -7.20 -1.82 -5.27
CA GLY A 11 -6.51 -2.21 -6.50
C GLY A 11 -5.16 -1.54 -6.72
N GLY A 12 -4.40 -1.25 -5.66
CA GLY A 12 -3.03 -0.71 -5.79
C GLY A 12 -2.09 -1.67 -6.53
N SER A 13 -2.12 -2.95 -6.17
CA SER A 13 -1.38 -4.03 -6.85
C SER A 13 -1.87 -4.19 -8.29
N SER A 14 -3.17 -4.38 -8.48
CA SER A 14 -3.79 -4.47 -9.82
C SER A 14 -3.48 -3.29 -10.74
N TYR A 15 -3.46 -2.04 -10.23
CA TYR A 15 -3.17 -0.86 -11.05
C TYR A 15 -1.72 -0.88 -11.53
N GLY A 16 -0.79 -1.22 -10.63
CA GLY A 16 0.62 -1.39 -10.99
C GLY A 16 0.82 -2.54 -11.98
N ALA A 17 0.25 -3.70 -11.67
CA ALA A 17 0.33 -4.88 -12.54
C ALA A 17 -0.20 -4.59 -13.96
N ARG A 18 -1.34 -3.89 -14.08
CA ARG A 18 -1.88 -3.46 -15.37
C ARG A 18 -0.90 -2.57 -16.15
N ASN A 19 -0.27 -1.62 -15.47
CA ASN A 19 0.76 -0.78 -16.09
C ASN A 19 1.98 -1.59 -16.54
N GLY A 20 2.29 -2.69 -15.83
CA GLY A 20 3.31 -3.66 -16.21
C GLY A 20 2.89 -4.64 -17.32
N GLY A 21 1.70 -4.49 -17.91
CA GLY A 21 1.20 -5.32 -19.02
C GLY A 21 0.30 -6.48 -18.61
N ALA A 22 -0.11 -6.57 -17.35
CA ALA A 22 -1.09 -7.57 -16.92
C ALA A 22 -2.52 -7.23 -17.37
N ASP A 23 -3.28 -8.27 -17.71
CA ASP A 23 -4.72 -8.24 -17.90
C ASP A 23 -5.40 -8.61 -16.58
N ILE A 24 -6.10 -7.67 -15.95
CA ILE A 24 -6.73 -7.86 -14.65
C ILE A 24 -8.13 -8.44 -14.85
N VAL A 25 -8.31 -9.72 -14.55
CA VAL A 25 -9.55 -10.44 -14.84
C VAL A 25 -10.50 -10.51 -13.63
N CYS A 26 -9.96 -10.49 -12.40
CA CYS A 26 -10.76 -10.58 -11.20
C CYS A 26 -10.08 -9.96 -9.97
N GLY A 27 -10.87 -9.28 -9.13
CA GLY A 27 -10.47 -8.76 -7.82
C GLY A 27 -11.39 -9.24 -6.70
N ILE A 28 -10.82 -9.73 -5.59
CA ILE A 28 -11.59 -10.19 -4.43
C ILE A 28 -11.09 -9.52 -3.15
N ASP A 29 -12.01 -8.94 -2.39
CA ASP A 29 -11.73 -8.34 -1.08
C ASP A 29 -13.00 -8.38 -0.22
N LEU A 30 -12.86 -8.29 1.10
CA LEU A 30 -14.00 -8.26 2.01
C LEU A 30 -14.65 -6.86 2.08
N CYS A 31 -13.89 -5.79 1.83
CA CYS A 31 -14.35 -4.42 2.02
C CYS A 31 -15.13 -3.92 0.80
N GLU A 32 -16.45 -3.82 0.93
CA GLU A 32 -17.36 -3.29 -0.11
C GLU A 32 -16.90 -1.93 -0.68
N THR A 33 -16.51 -0.98 0.18
CA THR A 33 -16.03 0.35 -0.25
C THR A 33 -14.74 0.27 -1.07
N ALA A 34 -13.85 -0.66 -0.73
CA ALA A 34 -12.63 -0.90 -1.48
C ALA A 34 -12.94 -1.54 -2.84
N ILE A 35 -13.83 -2.53 -2.87
CA ILE A 35 -14.32 -3.16 -4.10
C ILE A 35 -15.06 -2.18 -5.01
N ALA A 36 -15.84 -1.25 -4.46
CA ALA A 36 -16.45 -0.19 -5.26
C ALA A 36 -15.38 0.67 -5.96
N THR A 37 -14.31 1.02 -5.23
CA THR A 37 -13.15 1.74 -5.80
C THR A 37 -12.40 0.88 -6.82
N TYR A 38 -12.23 -0.41 -6.57
CA TYR A 38 -11.62 -1.34 -7.50
C TYR A 38 -12.41 -1.39 -8.82
N ARG A 39 -13.73 -1.55 -8.76
CA ARG A 39 -14.62 -1.65 -9.92
C ARG A 39 -14.57 -0.42 -10.81
N ASP A 40 -14.45 0.77 -10.22
CA ASP A 40 -14.28 1.98 -11.02
C ASP A 40 -13.00 1.91 -11.88
N ASN A 41 -11.91 1.38 -11.32
CA ASN A 41 -10.62 1.31 -12.01
C ASN A 41 -10.47 0.11 -12.96
N PHE A 42 -11.22 -0.98 -12.72
CA PHE A 42 -11.19 -2.22 -13.50
C PHE A 42 -12.60 -2.64 -13.89
N PRO A 43 -13.32 -1.86 -14.74
CA PRO A 43 -14.73 -2.11 -15.03
C PRO A 43 -15.00 -3.41 -15.79
N GLN A 44 -13.97 -3.98 -16.45
CA GLN A 44 -14.06 -5.25 -17.15
C GLN A 44 -13.75 -6.46 -16.24
N ALA A 45 -13.10 -6.24 -15.10
CA ALA A 45 -12.76 -7.30 -14.17
C ALA A 45 -13.99 -7.74 -13.38
N LYS A 46 -14.07 -9.04 -13.07
CA LYS A 46 -15.02 -9.54 -12.08
C LYS A 46 -14.62 -9.05 -10.69
N THR A 47 -15.60 -8.77 -9.83
CA THR A 47 -15.32 -8.29 -8.47
C THR A 47 -16.20 -8.99 -7.45
N TYR A 48 -15.62 -9.43 -6.34
CA TYR A 48 -16.37 -10.02 -5.23
C TYR A 48 -16.03 -9.30 -3.92
N ALA A 49 -17.06 -8.72 -3.29
CA ALA A 49 -17.00 -8.16 -1.94
C ALA A 49 -17.34 -9.26 -0.92
N LYS A 50 -16.46 -10.23 -0.76
CA LYS A 50 -16.69 -11.44 0.04
C LYS A 50 -15.42 -11.91 0.73
N ARG A 51 -15.58 -12.71 1.78
CA ARG A 51 -14.46 -13.46 2.35
C ARG A 51 -13.98 -14.49 1.33
N LEU A 52 -12.66 -14.64 1.21
CA LEU A 52 -12.06 -15.63 0.30
C LEU A 52 -12.44 -17.07 0.65
N GLU A 53 -12.72 -17.34 1.93
CA GLU A 53 -13.20 -18.64 2.40
C GLU A 53 -14.56 -19.02 1.80
N ASP A 54 -15.41 -18.02 1.54
CA ASP A 54 -16.79 -18.19 1.09
C ASP A 54 -16.92 -18.26 -0.44
N ILE A 55 -15.80 -18.12 -1.17
CA ILE A 55 -15.76 -18.25 -2.62
C ILE A 55 -15.62 -19.73 -3.00
N SER A 56 -16.54 -20.18 -3.87
CA SER A 56 -16.40 -21.48 -4.55
C SER A 56 -15.37 -21.35 -5.66
N LEU A 57 -14.19 -21.93 -5.44
CA LEU A 57 -13.06 -21.81 -6.36
C LEU A 57 -13.36 -22.38 -7.75
N ARG A 58 -13.96 -23.57 -7.82
CA ARG A 58 -14.39 -24.17 -9.09
C ARG A 58 -15.33 -23.26 -9.90
N LYS A 59 -16.35 -22.68 -9.24
CA LYS A 59 -17.27 -21.75 -9.92
C LYS A 59 -16.57 -20.47 -10.38
N LEU A 60 -15.65 -19.96 -9.56
CA LEU A 60 -14.85 -18.80 -9.93
C LEU A 60 -13.97 -19.14 -11.15
N HIS A 61 -13.32 -20.30 -11.14
CA HIS A 61 -12.50 -20.79 -12.23
C HIS A 61 -13.30 -20.97 -13.51
N ASP A 62 -14.49 -21.58 -13.45
CA ASP A 62 -15.41 -21.68 -14.58
C ASP A 62 -15.82 -20.30 -15.14
N GLU A 63 -15.92 -19.28 -14.29
CA GLU A 63 -16.33 -17.93 -14.67
C GLU A 63 -15.20 -17.08 -15.28
N ILE A 64 -13.98 -17.18 -14.76
CA ILE A 64 -12.85 -16.33 -15.18
C ILE A 64 -11.83 -17.06 -16.08
N GLY A 65 -11.92 -18.37 -16.18
CA GLY A 65 -10.97 -19.23 -16.89
C GLY A 65 -9.60 -19.30 -16.23
N ASP A 66 -8.63 -19.84 -16.97
CA ASP A 66 -7.24 -19.92 -16.53
C ASP A 66 -6.63 -18.52 -16.33
N ILE A 67 -5.68 -18.46 -15.40
CA ILE A 67 -4.90 -17.26 -15.09
C ILE A 67 -3.40 -17.57 -15.18
N ASP A 68 -2.63 -16.57 -15.59
CA ASP A 68 -1.17 -16.66 -15.66
C ASP A 68 -0.51 -16.20 -14.36
N LEU A 69 -1.17 -15.29 -13.62
CA LEU A 69 -0.65 -14.64 -12.42
C LEU A 69 -1.71 -14.59 -11.31
N LEU A 70 -1.35 -15.08 -10.12
CA LEU A 70 -2.07 -14.83 -8.88
C LEU A 70 -1.33 -13.81 -8.03
N MET A 71 -1.97 -12.68 -7.75
CA MET A 71 -1.49 -11.71 -6.76
C MET A 71 -2.26 -11.86 -5.46
N ALA A 72 -1.56 -11.78 -4.34
CA ALA A 72 -2.17 -11.81 -3.01
C ALA A 72 -1.52 -10.76 -2.11
N SER A 73 -2.33 -9.93 -1.46
CA SER A 73 -1.85 -8.97 -0.44
C SER A 73 -2.59 -9.19 0.91
N PRO A 74 -2.40 -10.34 1.58
CA PRO A 74 -3.17 -10.71 2.77
C PRO A 74 -3.06 -9.69 3.90
N GLU A 75 -4.02 -9.71 4.83
CA GLU A 75 -4.02 -8.68 5.86
C GLU A 75 -2.73 -8.71 6.72
N CYS A 76 -2.13 -7.54 6.88
CA CYS A 76 -0.88 -7.38 7.61
C CYS A 76 -1.07 -6.98 9.09
N THR A 77 -2.31 -6.71 9.50
CA THR A 77 -2.68 -6.08 10.80
C THR A 77 -2.05 -6.79 11.99
N ASN A 78 -1.99 -8.12 11.95
CA ASN A 78 -1.46 -8.94 13.03
C ASN A 78 0.01 -9.36 12.84
N HIS A 79 0.64 -8.96 11.73
CA HIS A 79 2.08 -9.09 11.50
C HIS A 79 2.84 -7.81 11.90
N THR A 80 2.29 -6.62 11.66
CA THR A 80 2.99 -5.34 11.85
C THR A 80 3.37 -5.03 13.30
N CYS A 81 4.54 -4.42 13.53
CA CYS A 81 4.94 -3.86 14.84
C CYS A 81 4.08 -2.67 15.27
N ALA A 82 3.39 -1.99 14.34
CA ALA A 82 2.55 -0.82 14.61
C ALA A 82 1.39 -1.10 15.58
N LYS A 83 1.03 -2.37 15.79
CA LYS A 83 0.02 -2.81 16.76
C LYS A 83 0.51 -2.74 18.22
N GLY A 84 1.80 -2.50 18.45
CA GLY A 84 2.38 -2.46 19.79
C GLY A 84 2.19 -3.79 20.53
N ALA A 85 1.85 -3.71 21.81
CA ALA A 85 1.63 -4.85 22.70
C ALA A 85 0.23 -5.51 22.58
N ALA A 86 -0.65 -5.00 21.72
CA ALA A 86 -2.00 -5.58 21.62
C ALA A 86 -1.97 -7.01 21.07
N PRO A 87 -2.85 -7.91 21.54
CA PRO A 87 -2.83 -9.33 21.17
C PRO A 87 -2.86 -9.57 19.66
N ARG A 88 -2.09 -10.56 19.19
CA ARG A 88 -2.06 -10.96 17.77
C ARG A 88 -3.07 -12.07 17.52
N SER A 89 -3.93 -11.87 16.53
CA SER A 89 -4.86 -12.91 16.06
C SER A 89 -4.13 -13.86 15.10
N GLU A 90 -4.19 -15.16 15.37
CA GLU A 90 -3.66 -16.17 14.44
C GLU A 90 -4.58 -16.37 13.24
N THR A 91 -5.90 -16.37 13.44
CA THR A 91 -6.88 -16.45 12.34
C THR A 91 -6.66 -15.37 11.28
N SER A 92 -6.35 -14.14 11.72
CA SER A 92 -5.97 -13.03 10.85
C SER A 92 -4.71 -13.33 10.03
N ARG A 93 -3.63 -13.77 10.69
CA ARG A 93 -2.34 -14.07 10.02
C ARG A 93 -2.49 -15.22 9.04
N ALA A 94 -3.26 -16.25 9.43
CA ALA A 94 -3.55 -17.42 8.62
C ALA A 94 -4.35 -17.12 7.34
N THR A 95 -4.91 -15.91 7.17
CA THR A 95 -5.50 -15.51 5.88
C THR A 95 -4.48 -15.57 4.73
N ALA A 96 -3.18 -15.45 5.01
CA ALA A 96 -2.14 -15.66 4.01
C ALA A 96 -2.17 -17.07 3.38
N MET A 97 -2.66 -18.08 4.11
CA MET A 97 -2.82 -19.45 3.58
C MET A 97 -3.92 -19.55 2.52
N GLN A 98 -4.78 -18.53 2.37
CA GLN A 98 -5.73 -18.48 1.25
C GLN A 98 -5.00 -18.44 -0.09
N ALA A 99 -3.78 -17.87 -0.17
CA ALA A 99 -2.99 -17.90 -1.40
C ALA A 99 -2.76 -19.33 -1.90
N LEU A 100 -2.55 -20.30 -1.00
CA LEU A 100 -2.35 -21.71 -1.34
C LEU A 100 -3.59 -22.34 -1.96
N ARG A 101 -4.79 -22.04 -1.42
CA ARG A 101 -6.06 -22.55 -1.95
C ARG A 101 -6.28 -22.11 -3.39
N TYR A 102 -6.05 -20.82 -3.66
CA TYR A 102 -6.22 -20.26 -5.01
C TYR A 102 -5.11 -20.72 -5.95
N ALA A 103 -3.85 -20.80 -5.47
CA ALA A 103 -2.74 -21.32 -6.27
C ALA A 103 -2.95 -22.79 -6.65
N GLY A 104 -3.53 -23.61 -5.77
CA GLY A 104 -3.82 -25.02 -6.04
C GLY A 104 -5.00 -25.26 -6.98
N GLU A 105 -6.01 -24.39 -7.00
CA GLU A 105 -7.13 -24.49 -7.96
C GLU A 105 -6.71 -24.03 -9.36
N PHE A 106 -6.11 -22.84 -9.44
CA PHE A 106 -5.84 -22.18 -10.72
C PHE A 106 -4.50 -22.56 -11.32
N MET A 107 -3.56 -23.05 -10.50
CA MET A 107 -2.21 -23.42 -10.92
C MET A 107 -1.55 -22.39 -11.88
N PRO A 108 -1.51 -21.08 -11.55
CA PRO A 108 -0.89 -20.10 -12.42
C PRO A 108 0.60 -20.37 -12.67
N SER A 109 1.17 -19.76 -13.70
CA SER A 109 2.62 -19.78 -13.92
C SER A 109 3.34 -18.94 -12.87
N TRP A 110 2.73 -17.82 -12.47
CA TRP A 110 3.32 -16.86 -11.55
C TRP A 110 2.46 -16.62 -10.31
N ILE A 111 3.14 -16.40 -9.19
CA ILE A 111 2.52 -15.88 -7.96
C ILE A 111 3.31 -14.69 -7.43
N VAL A 112 2.61 -13.69 -6.91
CA VAL A 112 3.21 -12.58 -6.16
C VAL A 112 2.44 -12.39 -4.87
N LEU A 113 3.09 -12.68 -3.74
CA LEU A 113 2.54 -12.45 -2.40
C LEU A 113 3.22 -11.24 -1.76
N GLU A 114 2.44 -10.20 -1.46
CA GLU A 114 2.90 -9.00 -0.74
C GLU A 114 2.56 -9.11 0.76
N ASN A 115 3.49 -8.65 1.60
CA ASN A 115 3.19 -8.39 3.01
C ASN A 115 4.17 -7.40 3.66
N VAL A 116 3.96 -7.09 4.94
CA VAL A 116 4.98 -6.40 5.75
C VAL A 116 6.19 -7.30 6.00
N VAL A 117 7.37 -6.70 6.13
CA VAL A 117 8.63 -7.44 6.45
C VAL A 117 8.51 -8.29 7.71
N HIS A 118 7.69 -7.87 8.66
CA HIS A 118 7.41 -8.58 9.92
C HIS A 118 6.52 -9.82 9.75
N MET A 119 6.16 -10.20 8.52
CA MET A 119 5.59 -11.51 8.24
C MET A 119 6.63 -12.63 8.40
N ARG A 120 7.92 -12.38 8.12
CA ARG A 120 9.00 -13.37 8.23
C ARG A 120 9.07 -14.13 9.57
N PRO A 121 8.96 -13.48 10.75
CA PRO A 121 8.97 -14.17 12.03
C PRO A 121 7.63 -14.86 12.39
N TRP A 122 6.63 -14.88 11.51
CA TRP A 122 5.41 -15.65 11.77
C TRP A 122 5.70 -17.15 11.77
N SER A 123 5.15 -17.87 12.74
CA SER A 123 5.41 -19.30 12.96
C SER A 123 5.07 -20.20 11.77
N ARG A 124 4.12 -19.78 10.92
CA ARG A 124 3.69 -20.53 9.71
C ARG A 124 4.28 -19.98 8.42
N TYR A 125 5.27 -19.08 8.50
CA TYR A 125 5.92 -18.52 7.32
C TYR A 125 6.66 -19.59 6.51
N THR A 126 7.34 -20.52 7.18
CA THR A 126 8.03 -21.64 6.53
C THR A 126 7.04 -22.59 5.87
N GLU A 127 5.98 -22.98 6.60
CA GLU A 127 4.86 -23.80 6.09
C GLU A 127 4.28 -23.22 4.80
N LEU A 128 3.94 -21.93 4.78
CA LEU A 128 3.43 -21.24 3.59
C LEU A 128 4.37 -21.40 2.38
N LYS A 129 5.68 -21.23 2.57
CA LYS A 129 6.66 -21.33 1.48
C LYS A 129 6.86 -22.77 1.02
N GLU A 130 6.89 -23.72 1.95
CA GLU A 130 7.03 -25.15 1.64
C GLU A 130 5.81 -25.68 0.89
N GLU A 131 4.61 -25.25 1.26
CA GLU A 131 3.38 -25.61 0.54
C GLU A 131 3.30 -24.96 -0.86
N LEU A 132 3.78 -23.73 -1.03
CA LEU A 132 3.94 -23.17 -2.38
C LEU A 132 4.99 -23.94 -3.19
N ALA A 133 6.11 -24.33 -2.58
CA ALA A 133 7.12 -25.13 -3.26
C ALA A 133 6.60 -26.53 -3.65
N SER A 134 5.75 -27.15 -2.81
CA SER A 134 5.14 -28.46 -3.13
C SER A 134 4.13 -28.39 -4.28
N LEU A 135 3.54 -27.22 -4.55
CA LEU A 135 2.76 -26.94 -5.76
C LEU A 135 3.63 -26.68 -7.01
N GLY A 136 4.96 -26.76 -6.88
CA GLY A 136 5.92 -26.64 -7.98
C GLY A 136 6.47 -25.23 -8.23
N TYR A 137 6.26 -24.29 -7.31
CA TYR A 137 6.79 -22.93 -7.43
C TYR A 137 8.22 -22.82 -6.89
N ASN A 138 9.15 -22.36 -7.72
CA ASN A 138 10.44 -21.86 -7.24
C ASN A 138 10.24 -20.45 -6.71
N LEU A 139 10.63 -20.19 -5.46
CA LEU A 139 10.33 -18.93 -4.77
C LEU A 139 11.59 -18.07 -4.60
N LYS A 140 11.40 -16.75 -4.72
CA LYS A 140 12.40 -15.74 -4.36
C LYS A 140 11.77 -14.63 -3.54
N GLU A 141 12.48 -14.19 -2.52
CA GLU A 141 12.03 -13.13 -1.62
C GLU A 141 12.73 -11.81 -1.95
N PHE A 142 11.93 -10.74 -2.00
CA PHE A 142 12.41 -9.38 -2.17
C PHE A 142 11.91 -8.49 -1.04
N VAL A 143 12.74 -7.54 -0.63
CA VAL A 143 12.33 -6.48 0.29
C VAL A 143 12.59 -5.14 -0.38
N PHE A 144 11.51 -4.47 -0.77
CA PHE A 144 11.57 -3.22 -1.51
C PHE A 144 11.06 -2.06 -0.66
N ASP A 145 11.75 -0.92 -0.72
CA ASP A 145 11.20 0.37 -0.30
C ASP A 145 10.56 1.03 -1.53
N ALA A 146 9.28 1.37 -1.46
CA ALA A 146 8.57 2.02 -2.57
C ALA A 146 9.27 3.30 -3.08
N SER A 147 10.03 4.00 -2.21
CA SER A 147 10.80 5.17 -2.65
C SER A 147 11.93 4.84 -3.63
N ASP A 148 12.31 3.56 -3.76
CA ASP A 148 13.21 3.05 -4.79
C ASP A 148 12.53 2.87 -6.17
N PHE A 149 11.20 2.99 -6.24
CA PHE A 149 10.41 2.79 -7.44
C PHE A 149 9.75 4.09 -7.92
N GLY A 150 10.39 5.24 -7.66
CA GLY A 150 9.88 6.53 -8.12
C GLY A 150 8.63 7.01 -7.37
N VAL A 151 8.42 6.57 -6.13
CA VAL A 151 7.29 6.96 -5.27
C VAL A 151 7.76 7.93 -4.19
N ALA A 152 6.93 8.92 -3.83
CA ALA A 152 7.25 9.90 -2.79
C ALA A 152 6.95 9.41 -1.36
N GLN A 153 7.10 8.11 -1.10
CA GLN A 153 6.83 7.48 0.19
C GLN A 153 7.86 6.40 0.52
N LYS A 154 8.40 6.44 1.74
CA LYS A 154 9.13 5.31 2.32
C LYS A 154 8.14 4.26 2.78
N ARG A 155 8.10 3.13 2.09
CA ARG A 155 7.21 2.01 2.42
C ARG A 155 7.93 0.70 2.10
N ARG A 156 8.51 0.09 3.14
CA ARG A 156 9.19 -1.21 3.02
C ARG A 156 8.20 -2.36 3.08
N ARG A 157 8.25 -3.26 2.10
CA ARG A 157 7.40 -4.44 1.98
C ARG A 157 8.19 -5.66 1.53
N LEU A 158 7.73 -6.81 1.98
CA LEU A 158 8.18 -8.13 1.55
C LEU A 158 7.33 -8.55 0.35
N PHE A 159 8.00 -9.09 -0.65
CA PHE A 159 7.38 -9.74 -1.80
C PHE A 159 7.95 -11.15 -1.92
N ILE A 160 7.08 -12.15 -1.97
CA ILE A 160 7.45 -13.53 -2.33
C ILE A 160 6.95 -13.72 -3.75
N VAL A 161 7.88 -13.87 -4.68
CA VAL A 161 7.57 -14.13 -6.09
C VAL A 161 7.86 -15.59 -6.37
N GLY A 162 6.96 -16.26 -7.06
CA GLY A 162 7.11 -17.66 -7.43
C GLY A 162 6.86 -17.91 -8.92
N ASN A 163 7.67 -18.77 -9.51
CA ASN A 163 7.50 -19.27 -10.88
C ASN A 163 7.29 -20.79 -10.85
N ARG A 164 6.21 -21.27 -11.46
CA ARG A 164 5.88 -22.69 -11.49
C ARG A 164 6.70 -23.40 -12.56
N GLY A 165 7.65 -24.23 -12.12
CA GLY A 165 8.53 -24.97 -13.03
C GLY A 165 9.62 -24.14 -13.72
N GLY A 166 9.72 -22.85 -13.44
CA GLY A 166 10.76 -21.96 -13.96
C GLY A 166 11.52 -21.22 -12.85
N GLU A 167 12.51 -20.41 -13.20
CA GLU A 167 13.24 -19.58 -12.23
C GLU A 167 12.57 -18.21 -12.03
N VAL A 168 12.84 -17.59 -10.87
CA VAL A 168 12.41 -16.21 -10.61
C VAL A 168 13.58 -15.27 -10.91
N PRO A 169 13.41 -14.30 -11.83
CA PRO A 169 14.48 -13.38 -12.19
C PRO A 169 14.93 -12.53 -10.99
N ASP A 170 16.12 -11.96 -11.07
CA ASP A 170 16.51 -10.87 -10.16
C ASP A 170 15.72 -9.61 -10.51
N ILE A 171 14.93 -9.13 -9.55
CA ILE A 171 14.19 -7.88 -9.68
C ILE A 171 14.92 -6.82 -8.87
N THR A 172 15.45 -5.81 -9.55
CA THR A 172 16.18 -4.71 -8.92
C THR A 172 15.45 -3.39 -9.15
N PRO A 173 15.31 -2.52 -8.14
CA PRO A 173 14.69 -1.22 -8.35
C PRO A 173 15.41 -0.42 -9.45
N PRO A 174 14.69 0.38 -10.25
CA PRO A 174 15.30 1.25 -11.24
C PRO A 174 16.26 2.27 -10.61
N ASP A 175 17.31 2.65 -11.34
CA ASP A 175 18.31 3.62 -10.87
C ASP A 175 17.77 5.06 -10.97
N TRP A 176 17.15 5.54 -9.88
CA TRP A 176 16.69 6.93 -9.78
C TRP A 176 17.78 7.84 -9.23
N LYS A 177 18.26 8.77 -10.06
CA LYS A 177 19.19 9.83 -9.65
C LYS A 177 18.68 10.68 -8.46
N ARG A 178 17.36 10.84 -8.33
CA ARG A 178 16.73 11.61 -7.23
C ARG A 178 15.42 10.97 -6.78
N LYS A 179 15.26 10.84 -5.46
CA LYS A 179 14.01 10.39 -4.84
C LYS A 179 12.92 11.45 -4.96
N LYS A 180 11.68 11.03 -5.24
CA LYS A 180 10.52 11.92 -5.10
C LYS A 180 10.31 12.25 -3.62
N THR A 181 9.83 13.45 -3.36
CA THR A 181 9.72 14.01 -2.00
C THR A 181 8.32 14.51 -1.74
N VAL A 182 8.00 14.80 -0.47
CA VAL A 182 6.71 15.40 -0.12
C VAL A 182 6.45 16.69 -0.90
N LYS A 183 7.48 17.51 -1.17
CA LYS A 183 7.32 18.73 -1.99
C LYS A 183 6.62 18.46 -3.33
N GLY A 184 6.87 17.32 -3.96
CA GLY A 184 6.33 16.98 -5.29
C GLY A 184 4.89 16.46 -5.28
N ILE A 185 4.32 16.18 -4.10
CA ILE A 185 2.94 15.66 -4.00
C ILE A 185 1.93 16.70 -3.50
N LEU A 186 2.42 17.81 -2.92
CA LEU A 186 1.58 18.84 -2.32
C LEU A 186 0.88 19.66 -3.41
N ASP A 187 -0.39 19.95 -3.18
CA ASP A 187 -1.07 20.97 -3.98
C ASP A 187 -0.51 22.37 -3.66
N ARG A 188 -0.79 23.32 -4.56
CA ARG A 188 -0.41 24.72 -4.36
C ARG A 188 -1.06 25.28 -3.09
N PRO A 189 -0.38 26.18 -2.36
CA PRO A 189 -1.00 26.88 -1.23
C PRO A 189 -2.32 27.57 -1.63
N GLY A 190 -3.29 27.57 -0.73
CA GLY A 190 -4.61 28.19 -0.94
C GLY A 190 -5.68 27.30 -1.58
N ILE A 191 -5.32 26.13 -2.11
CA ILE A 191 -6.31 25.17 -2.67
C ILE A 191 -7.20 24.57 -1.57
N TRP A 192 -6.59 24.26 -0.43
CA TRP A 192 -7.26 23.57 0.67
C TRP A 192 -7.40 24.48 1.89
N LYS A 193 -8.54 24.40 2.57
CA LYS A 193 -8.79 25.16 3.79
C LYS A 193 -7.75 24.80 4.87
N THR A 194 -7.16 25.83 5.43
CA THR A 194 -6.21 25.78 6.54
C THR A 194 -6.85 26.30 7.82
N SER A 195 -6.15 26.12 8.95
CA SER A 195 -6.52 26.69 10.24
C SER A 195 -5.28 27.21 10.96
N PRO A 196 -5.34 28.29 11.76
CA PRO A 196 -4.20 28.79 12.51
C PRO A 196 -3.59 27.69 13.38
N LEU A 197 -2.26 27.51 13.33
CA LEU A 197 -1.59 26.52 14.17
C LEU A 197 -1.84 26.80 15.64
N TYR A 198 -1.58 28.05 16.06
CA TYR A 198 -1.87 28.54 17.40
C TYR A 198 -3.34 28.96 17.51
N SER A 199 -4.14 28.14 18.19
CA SER A 199 -5.53 28.44 18.51
C SER A 199 -5.91 27.81 19.85
N GLN A 200 -6.95 28.33 20.51
CA GLN A 200 -7.40 27.84 21.82
C GLN A 200 -7.75 26.33 21.81
N ASN A 201 -8.24 25.82 20.68
CA ASN A 201 -8.65 24.42 20.54
C ASN A 201 -7.51 23.49 20.06
N ARG A 202 -6.29 24.00 19.86
CA ARG A 202 -5.19 23.17 19.37
C ARG A 202 -4.66 22.27 20.48
N ALA A 203 -4.62 20.98 20.21
CA ALA A 203 -4.06 20.01 21.15
C ALA A 203 -2.59 20.33 21.46
N LYS A 204 -2.24 20.42 22.75
CA LYS A 204 -0.87 20.70 23.23
C LYS A 204 0.20 19.81 22.55
N PRO A 205 0.01 18.47 22.40
CA PRO A 205 0.99 17.64 21.72
C PRO A 205 1.20 17.98 20.22
N THR A 206 0.25 18.66 19.58
CA THR A 206 0.43 19.13 18.19
C THR A 206 1.35 20.34 18.15
N LEU A 207 1.16 21.28 19.08
CA LEU A 207 2.00 22.45 19.21
C LEU A 207 3.44 22.04 19.53
N GLU A 208 3.64 21.16 20.51
CA GLU A 208 4.98 20.65 20.86
C GLU A 208 5.71 19.99 19.68
N ARG A 209 4.99 19.28 18.81
CA ARG A 209 5.55 18.71 17.56
C ARG A 209 5.97 19.80 16.59
N ALA A 210 5.14 20.83 16.42
CA ALA A 210 5.42 21.95 15.55
C ALA A 210 6.61 22.78 16.06
N GLU A 211 6.68 23.07 17.36
CA GLU A 211 7.81 23.78 17.98
C GLU A 211 9.14 23.07 17.74
N ARG A 212 9.18 21.73 17.87
CA ARG A 212 10.37 20.94 17.51
C ARG A 212 10.74 21.07 16.04
N GLY A 213 9.75 21.17 15.15
CA GLY A 213 9.99 21.42 13.74
C GLY A 213 10.54 22.83 13.47
N PHE A 214 9.99 23.86 14.11
CA PHE A 214 10.48 25.23 14.00
C PHE A 214 11.88 25.43 14.58
N ALA A 215 12.19 24.77 15.70
CA ALA A 215 13.52 24.82 16.31
C ALA A 215 14.62 24.34 15.34
N GLU A 216 14.31 23.35 14.49
CA GLU A 216 15.25 22.78 13.53
C GLU A 216 15.25 23.51 12.18
N LEU A 217 14.08 24.00 11.72
CA LEU A 217 13.92 24.50 10.34
C LEU A 217 13.74 26.02 10.24
N GLY A 218 13.57 26.71 11.37
CA GLY A 218 13.22 28.12 11.44
C GLY A 218 11.70 28.37 11.40
N SER A 219 11.28 29.52 11.92
CA SER A 219 9.87 29.90 12.13
C SER A 219 9.04 30.05 10.86
N ASN A 220 9.68 30.21 9.70
CA ASN A 220 9.02 30.40 8.41
C ASN A 220 9.01 29.12 7.54
N ALA A 221 9.32 27.97 8.14
CA ALA A 221 9.47 26.71 7.42
C ALA A 221 8.14 26.05 7.04
N ARG A 222 8.17 25.29 5.94
CA ARG A 222 7.12 24.33 5.56
C ARG A 222 7.58 22.91 5.92
N PHE A 223 6.82 22.23 6.76
CA PHE A 223 7.13 20.86 7.19
C PHE A 223 5.85 20.11 7.59
N LEU A 224 5.96 18.81 7.83
CA LEU A 224 4.85 18.01 8.32
C LEU A 224 4.95 17.80 9.82
N VAL A 225 3.84 18.00 10.53
CA VAL A 225 3.59 17.36 11.83
C VAL A 225 3.06 15.95 11.56
N VAL A 226 3.56 14.98 12.33
CA VAL A 226 3.28 13.56 12.14
C VAL A 226 2.73 12.94 13.43
N TYR A 227 1.60 12.25 13.34
CA TYR A 227 0.86 11.75 14.50
C TYR A 227 1.09 10.25 14.78
N TYR A 228 2.33 9.79 14.99
CA TYR A 228 2.54 8.41 15.47
C TYR A 228 2.46 8.35 17.01
N GLY A 229 1.97 7.23 17.55
CA GLY A 229 1.88 7.03 19.01
C GLY A 229 3.25 6.87 19.68
N THR A 230 4.25 6.45 18.92
CA THR A 230 5.65 6.28 19.33
C THR A 230 6.56 6.74 18.19
N ASP A 231 6.72 8.06 18.01
CA ASP A 231 7.74 8.56 17.09
C ASP A 231 9.08 8.80 17.80
N GLY A 232 10.09 7.97 17.49
CA GLY A 232 11.48 8.26 17.85
C GLY A 232 12.09 9.45 17.09
N CYS A 233 11.29 10.15 16.27
CA CYS A 233 11.73 11.24 15.40
C CYS A 233 11.03 12.57 15.74
N GLY A 234 10.50 12.72 16.95
CA GLY A 234 9.97 13.99 17.46
C GLY A 234 8.65 14.46 16.84
N GLY A 235 7.94 13.61 16.11
CA GLY A 235 6.58 13.88 15.60
C GLY A 235 6.49 14.96 14.54
N TRP A 236 7.56 15.18 13.79
CA TRP A 236 7.56 16.03 12.61
C TRP A 236 8.46 15.44 11.52
N GLN A 237 8.37 15.99 10.30
CA GLN A 237 9.15 15.55 9.14
C GLN A 237 9.38 16.70 8.14
N ARG A 238 10.60 16.81 7.59
CA ARG A 238 10.90 17.69 6.44
C ARG A 238 10.13 17.24 5.18
N ILE A 239 9.82 18.20 4.31
CA ILE A 239 9.15 17.94 3.03
C ILE A 239 10.11 17.62 1.87
N ASP A 240 11.42 17.79 2.06
CA ASP A 240 12.49 17.50 1.08
C ASP A 240 12.92 16.03 1.05
N ARG A 241 12.12 15.15 1.66
CA ARG A 241 12.33 13.69 1.69
C ARG A 241 11.01 12.98 1.38
N PRO A 242 11.03 11.68 1.03
CA PRO A 242 9.79 10.92 0.85
C PRO A 242 8.95 10.91 2.14
N LEU A 243 7.63 10.86 1.98
CA LEU A 243 6.66 10.75 3.08
C LEU A 243 6.91 9.45 3.87
N ARG A 244 6.75 9.46 5.20
CA ARG A 244 6.68 8.20 5.95
C ARG A 244 5.47 7.37 5.51
N THR A 245 5.47 6.08 5.85
CA THR A 245 4.41 5.12 5.48
C THR A 245 3.01 5.68 5.76
N ILE A 246 2.18 5.75 4.72
CA ILE A 246 0.76 6.05 4.86
C ILE A 246 0.09 4.90 5.57
N THR A 247 -0.63 5.21 6.65
CA THR A 247 -1.38 4.23 7.46
C THR A 247 -2.87 4.32 7.19
N THR A 248 -3.66 3.41 7.78
CA THR A 248 -5.12 3.39 7.65
C THR A 248 -5.84 4.56 8.34
N VAL A 249 -5.09 5.37 9.09
CA VAL A 249 -5.57 6.58 9.74
C VAL A 249 -4.76 7.76 9.21
N ASP A 250 -5.37 8.93 9.22
CA ASP A 250 -4.71 10.16 8.84
C ASP A 250 -3.65 10.57 9.87
N ARG A 251 -2.43 10.86 9.40
CA ARG A 251 -1.25 11.04 10.26
C ARG A 251 -0.43 12.27 9.92
N PHE A 252 -0.73 12.99 8.85
CA PHE A 252 0.15 14.02 8.31
C PHE A 252 -0.56 15.36 8.23
N ALA A 253 -0.12 16.31 9.06
CA ALA A 253 -0.53 17.71 8.96
C ALA A 253 0.60 18.53 8.34
N LEU A 254 0.32 19.29 7.30
CA LEU A 254 1.23 20.26 6.73
C LEU A 254 1.15 21.56 7.53
N ILE A 255 2.31 22.07 7.94
CA ILE A 255 2.50 23.41 8.49
C ILE A 255 3.01 24.31 7.38
N GLU A 256 2.36 25.46 7.19
CA GLU A 256 2.73 26.45 6.19
C GLU A 256 2.76 27.86 6.80
N PRO A 257 3.72 28.71 6.41
CA PRO A 257 3.72 30.10 6.83
C PRO A 257 2.56 30.86 6.18
N SER A 258 1.97 31.79 6.92
CA SER A 258 1.00 32.76 6.40
C SER A 258 1.26 34.15 6.98
N VAL A 259 0.60 35.17 6.42
CA VAL A 259 0.69 36.56 6.89
C VAL A 259 0.28 36.70 8.36
N ASN A 260 -0.67 35.88 8.81
CA ASN A 260 -1.22 35.93 10.17
C ASN A 260 -0.55 34.91 11.13
N GLY A 261 0.63 34.41 10.77
CA GLY A 261 1.33 33.34 11.48
C GLY A 261 1.16 31.96 10.82
N PRO A 262 1.81 30.92 11.34
CA PRO A 262 1.77 29.59 10.73
C PRO A 262 0.36 28.99 10.78
N GLU A 263 -0.03 28.38 9.66
CA GLU A 263 -1.28 27.65 9.51
C GLU A 263 -1.02 26.15 9.33
N MET A 264 -2.08 25.37 9.54
CA MET A 264 -2.02 23.93 9.38
C MET A 264 -3.26 23.34 8.72
N ARG A 265 -3.04 22.24 7.98
CA ARG A 265 -4.08 21.37 7.42
C ARG A 265 -3.60 19.93 7.37
N MET A 266 -4.51 18.97 7.38
CA MET A 266 -4.15 17.60 7.03
C MET A 266 -3.76 17.51 5.54
N LEU A 267 -2.90 16.56 5.19
CA LEU A 267 -2.70 16.19 3.79
C LEU A 267 -3.99 15.66 3.20
N GLN A 268 -4.23 15.97 1.93
CA GLN A 268 -5.48 15.66 1.27
C GLN A 268 -5.36 14.37 0.48
N VAL A 269 -6.50 13.75 0.20
CA VAL A 269 -6.56 12.48 -0.52
C VAL A 269 -5.81 12.52 -1.86
N PRO A 270 -5.95 13.55 -2.71
CA PRO A 270 -5.15 13.65 -3.94
C PRO A 270 -3.63 13.68 -3.69
N GLU A 271 -3.18 14.37 -2.64
CA GLU A 271 -1.76 14.42 -2.27
C GLU A 271 -1.26 13.05 -1.81
N LEU A 272 -2.07 12.32 -1.02
CA LEU A 272 -1.75 10.96 -0.57
C LEU A 272 -1.77 9.93 -1.71
N LYS A 273 -2.64 10.10 -2.70
CA LYS A 273 -2.63 9.28 -3.93
C LYS A 273 -1.33 9.46 -4.71
N ARG A 274 -0.91 10.70 -4.94
CA ARG A 274 0.39 11.00 -5.58
C ARG A 274 1.56 10.45 -4.77
N ALA A 275 1.46 10.47 -3.44
CA ALA A 275 2.45 9.88 -2.55
C ALA A 275 2.56 8.35 -2.65
N MET A 276 1.51 7.66 -3.06
CA MET A 276 1.52 6.22 -3.35
C MET A 276 2.01 5.91 -4.78
N GLY A 277 2.05 6.90 -5.66
CA GLY A 277 2.43 6.74 -7.06
C GLY A 277 1.27 6.43 -8.02
N PHE A 278 0.02 6.67 -7.61
CA PHE A 278 -1.11 6.56 -8.54
C PHE A 278 -1.07 7.69 -9.58
N GLY A 279 -1.45 7.37 -10.82
CA GLY A 279 -1.71 8.36 -11.87
C GLY A 279 -3.04 9.10 -11.67
N ASP A 280 -3.24 10.13 -12.50
CA ASP A 280 -4.45 10.97 -12.46
C ASP A 280 -5.70 10.22 -12.92
N ASP A 281 -5.53 9.16 -13.71
CA ASP A 281 -6.59 8.26 -14.19
C ASP A 281 -7.12 7.31 -13.10
N TYR A 282 -6.38 7.08 -12.02
CA TYR A 282 -6.87 6.24 -10.92
C TYR A 282 -8.06 6.93 -10.23
N MET A 283 -9.22 6.29 -10.23
CA MET A 283 -10.43 6.82 -9.62
C MET A 283 -10.51 6.48 -8.14
N MET A 284 -10.82 7.47 -7.30
CA MET A 284 -11.11 7.26 -5.88
C MET A 284 -12.23 8.19 -5.43
N LYS A 285 -13.46 7.80 -5.76
CA LYS A 285 -14.69 8.57 -5.50
C LYS A 285 -15.60 7.96 -4.42
N ASN A 286 -15.36 6.71 -4.03
CA ASN A 286 -16.22 6.01 -3.07
C ASN A 286 -15.78 6.23 -1.62
N GLY A 287 -16.75 6.11 -0.72
CA GLY A 287 -16.54 6.20 0.72
C GLY A 287 -16.25 7.60 1.23
N THR A 288 -16.13 7.70 2.54
CA THR A 288 -15.70 8.94 3.21
C THR A 288 -14.20 9.14 3.02
N ARG A 289 -13.71 10.35 3.35
CA ARG A 289 -12.25 10.61 3.43
C ARG A 289 -11.52 9.59 4.30
N ARG A 290 -12.15 9.12 5.39
CA ARG A 290 -11.57 8.10 6.28
C ARG A 290 -11.42 6.76 5.56
N ASP A 291 -12.43 6.36 4.79
CA ASP A 291 -12.40 5.11 4.02
C ASP A 291 -11.34 5.17 2.93
N GLN A 292 -11.24 6.30 2.23
CA GLN A 292 -10.22 6.55 1.22
C GLN A 292 -8.79 6.47 1.78
N ILE A 293 -8.55 7.05 2.96
CA ILE A 293 -7.26 6.92 3.64
C ILE A 293 -7.00 5.49 4.08
N ARG A 294 -8.03 4.76 4.53
CA ARG A 294 -7.91 3.34 4.87
C ARG A 294 -7.52 2.50 3.65
N ILE A 295 -8.14 2.74 2.51
CA ILE A 295 -7.81 2.09 1.22
C ILE A 295 -6.34 2.37 0.85
N LEU A 296 -5.91 3.64 0.85
CA LEU A 296 -4.53 4.01 0.54
C LEU A 296 -3.52 3.43 1.54
N GLY A 297 -3.85 3.44 2.82
CA GLY A 297 -2.98 2.94 3.89
C GLY A 297 -2.74 1.43 3.83
N ASN A 298 -3.76 0.67 3.41
CA ASN A 298 -3.66 -0.77 3.19
C ASN A 298 -3.01 -1.12 1.84
N GLY A 299 -3.20 -0.29 0.81
CA GLY A 299 -2.74 -0.59 -0.54
C GLY A 299 -1.22 -0.73 -0.71
N VAL A 300 -0.84 -1.36 -1.82
CA VAL A 300 0.52 -1.41 -2.34
C VAL A 300 0.78 -0.17 -3.21
N CYS A 301 2.01 0.34 -3.22
CA CYS A 301 2.41 1.43 -4.11
C CYS A 301 2.52 0.88 -5.54
N PRO A 302 1.69 1.34 -6.51
CA PRO A 302 1.61 0.69 -7.81
C PRO A 302 2.92 0.57 -8.59
N PRO A 303 3.84 1.56 -8.59
CA PRO A 303 5.11 1.43 -9.33
C PRO A 303 5.99 0.26 -8.89
N VAL A 304 5.83 -0.26 -7.66
CA VAL A 304 6.53 -1.46 -7.22
C VAL A 304 5.98 -2.69 -7.94
N MET A 305 4.65 -2.81 -8.00
CA MET A 305 4.00 -3.96 -8.65
C MET A 305 4.14 -3.90 -10.18
N GLU A 306 4.10 -2.70 -10.76
CA GLU A 306 4.41 -2.47 -12.18
C GLU A 306 5.77 -3.06 -12.56
N HIS A 307 6.80 -2.74 -11.79
CA HIS A 307 8.15 -3.21 -12.06
C HIS A 307 8.32 -4.72 -11.80
N ILE A 308 7.66 -5.26 -10.77
CA ILE A 308 7.65 -6.71 -10.54
C ILE A 308 7.05 -7.40 -11.76
N VAL A 309 5.86 -7.00 -12.19
CA VAL A 309 5.10 -7.66 -13.27
C VAL A 309 5.77 -7.49 -14.62
N SER A 310 6.36 -6.33 -14.93
CA SER A 310 7.13 -6.15 -16.16
C SER A 310 8.30 -7.13 -16.23
N SER A 311 8.99 -7.36 -15.10
CA SER A 311 10.13 -8.28 -15.02
C SER A 311 9.74 -9.77 -15.14
N LEU A 312 8.47 -10.14 -14.96
CA LEU A 312 8.00 -11.52 -15.15
C LEU A 312 7.60 -11.81 -16.60
N SER A 313 7.43 -10.77 -17.41
CA SER A 313 6.96 -10.83 -18.80
C SER A 313 8.11 -10.74 -19.82
N GLU A 314 9.35 -10.56 -19.33
CA GLU A 314 10.60 -10.56 -20.10
C GLU A 314 11.14 -11.99 -20.28
#